data_AF-A0A9Q3CZ64-F1
#
_entry.id   AF-A0A9Q3CZ64-F1
#
_cell.length_a   1.000
_cell.length_b   1.000
_cell.length_c   1.000
_cell.angle_alpha   90.00
_cell.angle_beta   90.00
_cell.angle_gamma   90.00
#
_symmetry.space_group_name_H-M   'P 1'
#
loop_
_entity.id
_entity.type
_entity.pdbx_description
1 polymer ?
#
loop_
_entity_poly.entity_id
_entity_poly.type
_entity_poly.pdbx_seq_one_letter_code
_entity_poly.pdbx_strand_id
1 'polypeptide(L)'
;MAHPAFRKFNEQETSHISQMSESLLMARQIQAQLRSQRESDRPLILQDIYNQVKKIKKYKLPGRRPIDALIDTLKEENFVCSSSRDAEGHITSLF
;
A
#
# COMPACT_ATOMS: atom_id res chain seq x y z
N MET A 1 15.94 -14.04 18.44
CA MET A 1 14.78 -13.52 17.69
C MET A 1 14.52 -12.08 18.13
N ALA A 2 14.50 -11.11 17.22
CA ALA A 2 14.25 -9.71 17.57
C ALA A 2 12.76 -9.44 17.85
N HIS A 3 12.47 -8.82 19.00
CA HIS A 3 11.11 -8.52 19.43
C HIS A 3 10.43 -7.52 18.46
N PRO A 4 9.14 -7.69 18.09
CA PRO A 4 8.45 -6.88 17.08
C PRO A 4 8.53 -5.37 17.28
N ALA A 5 8.61 -4.90 18.54
CA ALA A 5 8.76 -3.49 18.88
C ALA A 5 10.05 -2.86 18.30
N PHE A 6 11.12 -3.65 18.12
CA PHE A 6 12.39 -3.20 17.55
C PHE A 6 12.44 -3.26 16.01
N ARG A 7 11.39 -3.81 15.37
CA ARG A 7 11.25 -3.94 13.91
C ARG A 7 10.38 -2.84 13.28
N LYS A 8 10.07 -1.78 14.03
CA LYS A 8 9.33 -0.63 13.49
C LYS A 8 10.15 0.11 12.43
N PHE A 9 9.47 0.55 11.38
CA PHE A 9 10.02 1.47 10.40
C PHE A 9 9.99 2.88 10.96
N ASN A 10 11.03 3.66 10.69
CA ASN A 10 11.01 5.10 10.93
C ASN A 10 10.21 5.80 9.83
N GLU A 11 10.06 7.13 9.94
CA GLU A 11 9.29 7.92 8.99
C GLU A 11 9.90 7.92 7.58
N GLN A 12 11.23 8.06 7.49
CA GLN A 12 11.94 8.04 6.20
C GLN A 12 11.75 6.71 5.46
N GLU A 13 11.89 5.59 6.15
CA GLU A 13 11.67 4.25 5.61
C GLU A 13 10.21 4.04 5.23
N THR A 14 9.28 4.57 6.01
CA THR A 14 7.85 4.51 5.69
C THR A 14 7.54 5.30 4.41
N SER A 15 8.13 6.48 4.25
CA SER A 15 8.02 7.28 3.03
C SER A 15 8.60 6.54 1.83
N HIS A 16 9.78 5.92 1.98
CA HIS A 16 10.43 5.17 0.91
C HIS A 16 9.61 3.92 0.53
N ILE A 17 9.06 3.20 1.51
CA ILE A 17 8.14 2.07 1.27
C ILE A 17 6.91 2.55 0.51
N SER A 18 6.34 3.71 0.87
CA SER A 18 5.19 4.27 0.15
C SER A 18 5.52 4.52 -1.32
N GLN A 19 6.60 5.26 -1.60
CA GLN A 19 7.03 5.59 -2.96
C GLN A 19 7.27 4.32 -3.79
N MET A 20 8.03 3.35 -3.26
CA MET A 20 8.27 2.09 -3.96
C MET A 20 7.00 1.29 -4.20
N SER A 21 6.06 1.30 -3.24
CA SER A 21 4.79 0.60 -3.39
C SER A 21 3.87 1.22 -4.46
N GLU A 22 3.99 2.54 -4.68
CA GLU A 22 3.30 3.26 -5.74
C GLU A 22 3.92 2.95 -7.11
N SER A 23 5.24 2.78 -7.18
CA SER A 23 5.96 2.32 -8.37
C SER A 23 5.79 0.83 -8.68
N LEU A 24 4.79 0.17 -8.07
CA LEU A 24 4.45 -1.25 -8.28
C LEU A 24 5.58 -2.24 -7.95
N LEU A 25 6.56 -1.84 -7.13
CA LEU A 25 7.62 -2.76 -6.70
C LEU A 25 7.07 -3.83 -5.75
N MET A 26 7.55 -5.07 -5.94
CA MET A 26 7.19 -6.17 -5.06
C MET A 26 7.86 -6.01 -3.70
N ALA A 27 7.21 -6.51 -2.64
CA ALA A 27 7.73 -6.43 -1.27
C ALA A 27 9.17 -6.97 -1.13
N ARG A 28 9.58 -7.95 -1.94
CA ARG A 28 10.94 -8.49 -1.97
C ARG A 28 11.97 -7.52 -2.56
N GLN A 29 11.58 -6.74 -3.56
CA GLN A 29 12.42 -5.68 -4.13
C GLN A 29 12.54 -4.51 -3.15
N ILE A 30 11.43 -4.13 -2.52
CA ILE A 30 11.41 -3.15 -1.43
C ILE A 30 12.35 -3.58 -0.29
N GLN A 31 12.31 -4.86 0.08
CA GLN A 31 13.21 -5.43 1.10
C GLN A 31 14.69 -5.30 0.71
N ALA A 32 15.03 -5.64 -0.54
CA ALA A 32 16.40 -5.55 -1.02
C ALA A 32 16.91 -4.11 -1.00
N GLN A 33 16.11 -3.15 -1.47
CA GLN A 33 16.49 -1.73 -1.46
C GLN A 33 16.62 -1.18 -0.04
N LEU A 34 15.68 -1.47 0.86
CA LEU A 34 15.79 -1.05 2.26
C LEU A 34 17.02 -1.64 2.96
N ARG A 35 17.40 -2.89 2.64
CA ARG A 35 18.64 -3.48 3.17
C ARG A 35 19.88 -2.75 2.66
N SER A 36 19.92 -2.36 1.38
CA SER A 36 21.07 -1.62 0.84
C SER A 36 21.22 -0.21 1.41
N GLN A 37 20.13 0.40 1.91
CA GLN A 37 20.13 1.77 2.43
C GLN A 37 20.23 1.85 3.95
N ARG A 38 19.97 0.74 4.67
CA ARG A 38 20.05 0.70 6.12
C ARG A 38 21.46 0.36 6.59
N GLU A 39 22.03 1.21 7.42
CA GLU A 39 23.26 0.93 8.19
C GLU A 39 23.00 0.01 9.40
N SER A 40 21.73 -0.29 9.71
CA SER A 40 21.34 -1.02 10.93
C SER A 40 21.15 -2.51 10.67
N ASP A 41 21.78 -3.34 11.51
CA ASP A 41 21.61 -4.81 11.60
C ASP A 41 20.21 -5.27 12.06
N ARG A 42 19.22 -4.38 12.08
CA ARG A 42 17.86 -4.72 12.45
C ARG A 42 17.28 -5.70 11.43
N PRO A 43 16.78 -6.88 11.87
CA PRO A 43 16.27 -7.88 10.96
C PRO A 43 15.03 -7.36 10.25
N LEU A 44 15.14 -7.25 8.93
CA LEU A 44 14.05 -6.85 8.04
C LEU A 44 13.41 -8.11 7.46
N ILE A 45 12.19 -8.41 7.90
CA ILE A 45 11.42 -9.58 7.46
C ILE A 45 10.39 -9.12 6.44
N LEU A 46 10.17 -9.95 5.41
CA LEU A 46 9.25 -9.65 4.32
C LEU A 46 7.82 -9.35 4.81
N GLN A 47 7.37 -10.04 5.85
CA GLN A 47 6.06 -9.83 6.47
C GLN A 47 5.90 -8.41 7.00
N ASP A 48 6.95 -7.79 7.54
CA ASP A 48 6.89 -6.43 8.08
C ASP A 48 6.64 -5.41 6.96
N ILE A 49 7.25 -5.62 5.80
CA ILE A 49 7.00 -4.80 4.59
C ILE A 49 5.56 -4.98 4.12
N TYR A 50 5.08 -6.23 4.00
CA TYR A 50 3.68 -6.46 3.61
C TYR A 50 2.70 -5.77 4.56
N ASN A 51 2.95 -5.87 5.86
CA ASN A 51 2.13 -5.20 6.88
C ASN A 51 2.18 -3.68 6.72
N GLN A 52 3.35 -3.10 6.43
CA GLN A 52 3.50 -1.67 6.25
C GLN A 52 2.84 -1.16 4.97
N VAL A 53 3.01 -1.86 3.85
CA VAL A 53 2.31 -1.57 2.58
C VAL A 53 0.79 -1.64 2.79
N LYS A 54 0.30 -2.64 3.53
CA LYS A 54 -1.13 -2.75 3.86
C LYS A 54 -1.62 -1.57 4.69
N LYS A 55 -0.84 -1.11 5.69
CA LYS A 55 -1.16 0.08 6.49
C LYS A 55 -1.22 1.35 5.63
N ILE A 56 -0.23 1.54 4.76
CA ILE A 56 -0.18 2.69 3.84
C ILE A 56 -1.41 2.68 2.92
N LYS A 57 -1.75 1.53 2.33
CA LYS A 57 -2.95 1.39 1.49
C LYS A 57 -4.23 1.69 2.26
N LYS A 58 -4.36 1.21 3.50
CA LYS A 58 -5.53 1.50 4.36
C LYS A 58 -5.65 2.99 4.71
N TYR A 59 -4.52 3.67 4.92
CA TYR A 59 -4.51 5.11 5.16
C TYR A 59 -4.95 5.89 3.92
N LYS A 60 -4.45 5.51 2.74
CA LYS A 60 -4.84 6.14 1.47
C LYS A 60 -6.27 5.84 1.04
N LEU A 61 -6.80 4.68 1.43
CA LEU A 61 -8.14 4.21 1.11
C LEU A 61 -8.92 4.03 2.42
N PRO A 62 -9.42 5.14 3.03
CA PRO A 62 -10.02 5.12 4.37
C PRO A 62 -11.36 4.35 4.36
N GLY A 63 -11.28 3.02 4.44
CA GLY A 63 -12.43 2.11 4.36
C GLY A 63 -12.90 1.79 2.94
N ARG A 64 -12.36 2.46 1.92
CA ARG A 64 -12.74 2.25 0.51
C ARG A 64 -12.01 1.04 -0.08
N ARG A 65 -12.68 0.26 -0.94
CA ARG A 65 -12.00 -0.81 -1.68
C ARG A 65 -11.18 -0.19 -2.81
N PRO A 66 -10.02 -0.77 -3.18
CA PRO A 66 -9.19 -0.23 -4.27
C PRO A 66 -9.94 -0.03 -5.59
N ILE A 67 -10.87 -0.93 -5.92
CA ILE A 67 -11.72 -0.83 -7.11
C ILE A 67 -12.64 0.40 -7.07
N ASP A 68 -13.19 0.73 -5.89
CA ASP A 68 -14.09 1.87 -5.74
C ASP A 68 -13.35 3.18 -5.95
N ALA A 69 -12.15 3.29 -5.38
CA ALA A 69 -11.30 4.47 -5.55
C ALA A 69 -10.80 4.60 -7.00
N LEU A 70 -10.41 3.49 -7.64
CA LEU A 70 -9.98 3.50 -9.03
C LEU A 70 -11.09 4.01 -9.96
N ILE A 71 -12.31 3.49 -9.81
CA ILE A 71 -13.44 3.86 -10.67
C ILE A 71 -13.88 5.30 -10.42
N ASP A 72 -13.78 5.81 -9.20
CA ASP A 72 -13.98 7.25 -8.94
C ASP A 72 -12.96 8.10 -9.69
N THR A 73 -11.66 7.80 -9.57
CA THR A 73 -10.61 8.54 -10.28
C THR A 73 -10.81 8.48 -11.80
N LEU A 74 -11.19 7.33 -12.35
CA LEU A 74 -11.48 7.20 -13.78
C LEU A 74 -12.67 8.07 -14.20
N LYS A 75 -13.73 8.13 -13.39
CA LYS A 75 -14.87 9.01 -13.66
C LYS A 75 -14.50 10.49 -13.58
N GLU A 76 -13.66 10.89 -12.62
CA GLU A 76 -13.13 12.25 -12.50
C GLU A 76 -12.32 12.65 -13.75
N GLU A 77 -11.57 11.71 -14.33
CA GLU A 77 -10.81 11.87 -15.58
C GLU A 77 -11.68 11.69 -16.84
N ASN A 78 -13.01 11.72 -16.72
CA ASN A 78 -13.99 11.58 -17.82
C ASN A 78 -13.94 10.24 -18.58
N PHE A 79 -13.41 9.17 -17.98
CA PHE A 79 -13.58 7.83 -18.55
C PHE A 79 -15.02 7.37 -18.39
N VAL A 80 -15.57 6.84 -19.48
CA VAL A 80 -16.91 6.24 -19.48
C VAL A 80 -16.82 4.86 -18.85
N CYS A 81 -17.31 4.74 -17.61
CA CYS A 81 -17.41 3.47 -16.88
C CYS A 81 -18.79 3.37 -16.21
N SER A 82 -19.59 2.41 -16.67
CA SER A 82 -20.89 2.13 -16.05
C SER A 82 -20.67 1.22 -14.84
N SER A 83 -21.09 1.66 -13.66
CA SER A 83 -20.90 0.90 -12.42
C SER A 83 -22.10 1.01 -11.51
N SER A 84 -22.47 -0.09 -10.88
CA SER A 84 -23.50 -0.13 -9.83
C SER A 84 -22.83 -0.21 -8.46
N ARG A 85 -23.44 0.41 -7.45
CA ARG A 85 -22.96 0.42 -6.06
C ARG A 85 -24.03 -0.04 -5.09
N ASP A 86 -23.61 -0.66 -4.00
CA ASP A 86 -24.49 -0.94 -2.86
C ASP A 86 -24.71 0.31 -1.98
N ALA A 87 -25.48 0.16 -0.90
CA ALA A 87 -25.77 1.23 0.05
C ALA A 87 -24.53 1.75 0.81
N GLU A 88 -23.45 0.97 0.84
CA GLU A 88 -22.18 1.32 1.48
C GLU A 88 -21.21 2.00 0.48
N GLY A 89 -21.62 2.11 -0.79
CA GLY A 89 -20.83 2.71 -1.86
C GLY A 89 -19.82 1.77 -2.51
N HIS A 90 -19.88 0.46 -2.22
CA HIS A 90 -19.02 -0.53 -2.84
C HIS A 90 -19.54 -0.93 -4.22
N ILE A 91 -18.63 -1.12 -5.18
CA ILE A 91 -19.00 -1.56 -6.52
C ILE A 91 -19.48 -3.01 -6.51
N THR A 92 -20.66 -3.22 -7.09
CA THR A 92 -21.32 -4.54 -7.25
C THR A 92 -21.32 -5.03 -8.69
N SER A 93 -21.19 -4.14 -9.68
CA SER A 93 -21.14 -4.50 -11.10
C SER A 93 -20.41 -3.44 -11.92
N LEU A 94 -19.74 -3.87 -12.99
CA LEU A 94 -19.02 -3.03 -13.97
C LEU A 94 -19.50 -3.40 -15.38
N PHE A 95 -19.81 -2.41 -16.22
CA PHE A 95 -20.27 -2.55 -17.60
C PHE A 95 -19.52 -1.59 -18.53
#